data_AF-A0A914DK86-F1
#
_entry.id   AF-A0A914DK86-F1
#
_cell.length_a   1.000
_cell.length_b   1.000
_cell.length_c   1.000
_cell.angle_alpha   90.00
_cell.angle_beta   90.00
_cell.angle_gamma   90.00
#
_symmetry.space_group_name_H-M   'P 1'
#
loop_
_entity.id
_entity.type
_entity.pdbx_description
1 polymer ?
#
loop_
_entity_poly.entity_id
_entity_poly.type
_entity_poly.pdbx_seq_one_letter_code
_entity_poly.pdbx_strand_id
1 'polypeptide(L)'
;MDIVPHIPACAKNHSVEQDDSSPCNPDNKKKSYHHGVEIWYPNTMNPGDQYIECLGQPTDEDFSCSDKNTFSLNSYQSYIADHRHYFEVEVPSFGETGCNPNDPEGDYVEHGIF
;
A
#
# COMPACT_ATOMS: atom_id res chain seq x y z
N MET A 1 -2.73 6.33 -5.03
CA MET A 1 -2.93 5.00 -4.45
C MET A 1 -1.88 4.04 -4.96
N ASP A 2 -1.18 3.37 -4.05
CA ASP A 2 -0.25 2.29 -4.37
C ASP A 2 -1.00 1.05 -4.86
N ILE A 3 -0.57 0.49 -6.00
CA ILE A 3 -1.19 -0.70 -6.61
C ILE A 3 -0.57 -2.02 -6.13
N VAL A 4 0.66 -2.01 -5.60
CA VAL A 4 1.40 -3.23 -5.29
C VAL A 4 0.74 -4.10 -4.23
N PRO A 5 0.15 -3.57 -3.14
CA PRO A 5 -0.63 -4.37 -2.21
C PRO A 5 -1.79 -5.11 -2.88
N HIS A 6 -2.30 -4.64 -4.02
CA HIS A 6 -3.45 -5.26 -4.68
C HIS A 6 -3.07 -6.29 -5.76
N ILE A 7 -1.79 -6.69 -5.84
CA ILE A 7 -1.26 -7.65 -6.82
C ILE A 7 -0.42 -8.75 -6.14
N PRO A 8 -0.69 -10.05 -6.39
CA PRO A 8 -1.85 -10.57 -7.12
C PRO A 8 -3.14 -10.40 -6.31
N ALA A 9 -4.23 -10.06 -7.01
CA ALA A 9 -5.52 -9.81 -6.37
C ALA A 9 -6.08 -11.02 -5.61
N CYS A 10 -6.75 -10.75 -4.49
CA CYS A 10 -7.48 -11.73 -3.71
C CYS A 10 -8.68 -12.33 -4.47
N ALA A 11 -9.26 -13.39 -3.93
CA ALA A 11 -10.60 -13.82 -4.38
C ALA A 11 -11.63 -12.80 -3.92
N LYS A 12 -12.45 -12.27 -4.82
CA LYS A 12 -13.50 -11.30 -4.48
C LYS A 12 -14.83 -11.99 -4.13
N ASN A 13 -15.55 -11.45 -3.16
CA ASN A 13 -16.89 -11.88 -2.80
C ASN A 13 -17.95 -11.05 -3.55
N HIS A 14 -18.23 -11.44 -4.80
CA HIS A 14 -19.21 -10.78 -5.67
C HIS A 14 -20.66 -10.85 -5.18
N SER A 15 -20.94 -11.52 -4.06
CA SER A 15 -22.27 -11.44 -3.44
C SER A 15 -22.52 -10.09 -2.76
N VAL A 16 -21.45 -9.31 -2.55
CA VAL A 16 -21.45 -8.01 -1.90
C VAL A 16 -20.68 -7.03 -2.79
N GLU A 17 -21.32 -6.50 -3.83
CA GLU A 17 -20.72 -5.46 -4.68
C GLU A 17 -20.99 -4.08 -4.08
N GLN A 18 -19.96 -3.24 -4.01
CA GLN A 18 -20.03 -1.83 -3.61
C GLN A 18 -19.15 -1.02 -4.55
N ASP A 19 -19.74 -0.03 -5.23
CA ASP A 19 -19.05 0.95 -6.08
C ASP A 19 -17.98 0.34 -7.01
N ASP A 20 -18.37 -0.62 -7.85
CA ASP A 20 -17.53 -1.32 -8.84
C ASP A 20 -16.36 -2.17 -8.25
N SER A 21 -16.35 -2.37 -6.93
CA SER A 21 -15.44 -3.29 -6.23
C SER A 21 -16.21 -4.27 -5.32
N SER A 22 -15.48 -5.21 -4.73
CA SER A 22 -16.03 -6.18 -3.79
C SER A 22 -15.01 -6.50 -2.71
N PRO A 23 -15.43 -6.88 -1.50
CA PRO A 23 -14.52 -7.29 -0.45
C PRO A 23 -13.85 -8.62 -0.80
N CYS A 24 -12.65 -8.84 -0.28
CA CYS A 24 -11.99 -10.14 -0.38
C CYS A 24 -12.78 -11.26 0.32
N ASN A 25 -12.64 -12.48 -0.17
CA ASN A 25 -13.22 -13.69 0.40
C ASN A 25 -12.16 -14.43 1.24
N PRO A 26 -12.22 -14.37 2.58
CA PRO A 26 -11.22 -14.98 3.46
C PRO A 26 -11.22 -16.52 3.43
N ASP A 27 -12.29 -17.14 2.95
CA ASP A 27 -12.44 -18.59 2.90
C ASP A 27 -11.75 -19.22 1.67
N ASN A 28 -11.39 -18.41 0.67
CA ASN A 28 -10.74 -18.92 -0.53
C ASN A 28 -9.23 -19.11 -0.34
N LYS A 29 -8.85 -20.26 0.22
CA LYS A 29 -7.44 -20.63 0.47
C LYS A 29 -6.60 -20.91 -0.79
N LYS A 30 -7.16 -20.77 -2.00
CA LYS A 30 -6.47 -20.99 -3.28
C LYS A 30 -6.04 -19.69 -3.97
N LYS A 31 -6.36 -18.54 -3.37
CA LYS A 31 -5.97 -17.21 -3.85
C LYS A 31 -5.11 -16.52 -2.80
N SER A 32 -4.36 -15.51 -3.24
CA SER A 32 -3.60 -14.66 -2.34
C SER A 32 -4.55 -13.90 -1.42
N TYR A 33 -4.08 -13.65 -0.21
CA TYR A 33 -4.82 -12.95 0.84
C TYR A 33 -3.77 -12.43 1.82
N HIS A 34 -3.79 -11.14 2.12
CA HIS A 34 -2.84 -10.54 3.05
C HIS A 34 -3.03 -11.04 4.47
N HIS A 35 -1.96 -10.95 5.26
CA HIS A 35 -2.03 -11.16 6.69
C HIS A 35 -1.51 -9.90 7.39
N GLY A 36 -1.98 -9.64 8.60
CA GLY A 36 -1.53 -8.50 9.40
C GLY A 36 -2.40 -7.26 9.23
N VAL A 37 -2.08 -6.22 10.00
CA VAL A 37 -2.84 -4.97 10.03
C VAL A 37 -2.28 -3.99 9.03
N GLU A 38 -3.13 -3.52 8.12
CA GLU A 38 -2.80 -2.42 7.21
C GLU A 38 -2.82 -1.07 7.96
N ILE A 39 -1.78 -0.26 7.72
CA ILE A 39 -1.77 1.17 8.03
C ILE A 39 -1.93 1.93 6.72
N TRP A 40 -3.11 2.52 6.52
CA TRP A 40 -3.48 3.13 5.25
C TRP A 40 -3.47 4.66 5.33
N TYR A 41 -2.77 5.29 4.40
CA TYR A 41 -2.78 6.74 4.21
C TYR A 41 -3.62 7.08 2.97
N PRO A 42 -4.83 7.65 3.11
CA PRO A 42 -5.72 7.88 1.97
C PRO A 42 -5.30 9.05 1.08
N ASN A 43 -4.45 9.96 1.59
CA ASN A 43 -4.06 11.19 0.91
C ASN A 43 -2.55 11.28 0.65
N THR A 44 -1.78 11.55 1.71
CA THR A 44 -0.33 11.78 1.70
C THR A 44 0.28 11.18 2.97
N MET A 45 1.61 11.10 3.03
CA MET A 45 2.37 10.57 4.17
C MET A 45 3.32 11.62 4.77
N ASN A 46 2.91 12.89 4.76
CA ASN A 46 3.72 13.97 5.33
C ASN A 46 3.73 13.90 6.86
N PRO A 47 4.74 14.46 7.54
CA PRO A 47 4.75 14.56 8.98
C PRO A 47 3.47 15.20 9.51
N GLY A 48 2.74 14.46 10.35
CA GLY A 48 1.46 14.88 10.94
C GLY A 48 0.22 14.51 10.14
N ASP A 49 0.35 13.92 8.95
CA ASP A 49 -0.79 13.41 8.20
C ASP A 49 -1.46 12.23 8.92
N GLN A 50 -2.78 12.15 8.77
CA GLN A 50 -3.57 11.09 9.39
C GLN A 50 -3.48 9.78 8.61
N TYR A 51 -3.32 8.71 9.37
CA TYR A 51 -3.45 7.34 8.88
C TYR A 51 -4.68 6.66 9.47
N ILE A 52 -5.10 5.58 8.83
CA ILE A 52 -6.15 4.69 9.27
C ILE A 52 -5.51 3.36 9.63
N GLU A 53 -5.75 2.87 10.84
CA GLU A 53 -5.45 1.49 11.21
C GLU A 53 -6.64 0.61 10.82
N CYS A 54 -6.40 -0.31 9.89
CA CYS A 54 -7.44 -1.06 9.20
C CYS A 54 -7.84 -2.32 9.99
N LEU A 55 -8.80 -2.14 10.90
CA LEU A 55 -9.28 -3.17 11.83
C LEU A 55 -10.69 -3.68 11.50
N GLY A 56 -11.25 -3.27 10.36
CA GLY A 56 -12.57 -3.63 9.89
C GLY A 56 -12.62 -5.03 9.29
N GLN A 57 -13.49 -5.21 8.31
CA GLN A 57 -13.77 -6.52 7.71
C GLN A 57 -13.69 -6.46 6.18
N PRO A 58 -13.26 -7.56 5.54
CA PRO A 58 -12.72 -8.78 6.15
C PRO A 58 -11.35 -8.55 6.84
N THR A 59 -11.04 -9.30 7.90
CA THR A 59 -9.76 -9.14 8.63
C THR A 59 -8.56 -9.29 7.69
N ASP A 60 -7.54 -8.46 7.86
CA ASP A 60 -6.33 -8.36 7.02
C ASP A 60 -6.54 -7.80 5.59
N GLU A 61 -7.78 -7.59 5.16
CA GLU A 61 -8.16 -7.04 3.84
C GLU A 61 -9.37 -6.10 4.00
N ASP A 62 -9.31 -5.20 4.99
CA ASP A 62 -10.43 -4.34 5.39
C ASP A 62 -10.94 -3.52 4.21
N PHE A 63 -12.18 -3.80 3.80
CA PHE A 63 -12.76 -3.17 2.63
C PHE A 63 -13.04 -1.68 2.83
N SER A 64 -13.02 -1.17 4.06
CA SER A 64 -13.14 0.27 4.31
C SER A 64 -11.84 1.04 4.04
N CYS A 65 -10.71 0.34 3.95
CA CYS A 65 -9.38 0.89 3.69
C CYS A 65 -9.01 0.87 2.20
N SER A 66 -7.82 0.39 1.83
CA SER A 66 -7.33 0.44 0.45
C SER A 66 -8.01 -0.57 -0.47
N ASP A 67 -8.53 -1.69 0.05
CA ASP A 67 -9.09 -2.78 -0.78
C ASP A 67 -10.36 -2.40 -1.58
N LYS A 68 -11.05 -1.32 -1.20
CA LYS A 68 -12.15 -0.79 -2.03
C LYS A 68 -11.69 -0.15 -3.32
N ASN A 69 -10.44 0.28 -3.41
CA ASN A 69 -9.97 1.06 -4.55
C ASN A 69 -9.93 0.20 -5.81
N THR A 70 -10.35 0.80 -6.93
CA THR A 70 -10.24 0.19 -8.25
C THR A 70 -9.07 0.82 -9.02
N PHE A 71 -8.38 0.01 -9.82
CA PHE A 71 -7.17 0.44 -10.52
C PHE A 71 -7.40 0.40 -12.03
N SER A 72 -7.14 1.53 -12.70
CA SER A 72 -7.23 1.65 -14.15
C SER A 72 -5.85 1.68 -14.78
N LEU A 73 -5.66 0.95 -15.89
CA LEU A 73 -4.39 0.94 -16.63
C LEU A 73 -3.95 2.33 -17.12
N ASN A 74 -4.91 3.24 -17.32
CA ASN A 74 -4.62 4.62 -17.73
C ASN A 74 -3.86 5.41 -16.65
N SER A 75 -3.97 4.99 -15.38
CA SER A 75 -3.35 5.63 -14.22
C SER A 75 -2.16 4.83 -13.68
N TYR A 76 -1.66 3.86 -14.44
CA TYR A 76 -0.57 2.98 -14.00
C TYR A 76 0.67 3.76 -13.50
N GLN A 77 1.06 4.83 -14.21
CA GLN A 77 2.24 5.62 -13.83
C GLN A 77 2.07 6.31 -12.48
N SER A 78 0.88 6.83 -12.15
CA SER A 78 0.64 7.43 -10.84
C SER A 78 0.70 6.39 -9.72
N TYR A 79 0.18 5.18 -9.97
CA TYR A 79 0.24 4.12 -8.96
C TYR A 79 1.66 3.66 -8.64
N ILE A 80 2.52 3.60 -9.66
CA ILE A 80 3.94 3.29 -9.48
C ILE A 80 4.68 4.44 -8.80
N ALA A 81 4.31 5.70 -9.06
CA ALA A 81 4.88 6.84 -8.34
C ALA A 81 4.55 6.78 -6.85
N ASP A 82 3.28 6.51 -6.51
CA ASP A 82 2.84 6.36 -5.12
C ASP A 82 3.52 5.17 -4.43
N HIS A 83 3.69 4.04 -5.13
CA HIS A 83 4.42 2.88 -4.60
C HIS A 83 5.91 3.17 -4.29
N ARG A 84 6.49 4.19 -4.90
CA ARG A 84 7.91 4.52 -4.69
C ARG A 84 8.12 5.54 -3.59
N HIS A 85 7.05 6.05 -2.99
CA HIS A 85 7.11 7.18 -2.08
C HIS A 85 6.39 6.89 -0.76
N TYR A 86 7.13 6.81 0.33
CA TYR A 86 6.58 6.57 1.67
C TYR A 86 7.22 7.55 2.66
N PHE A 87 6.40 8.15 3.52
CA PHE A 87 6.85 9.06 4.58
C PHE A 87 7.73 10.21 4.06
N GLU A 88 7.34 10.82 2.93
CA GLU A 88 8.10 11.85 2.20
C GLU A 88 9.43 11.38 1.57
N VAL A 89 9.70 10.07 1.56
CA VAL A 89 10.94 9.49 1.04
C VAL A 89 10.68 8.75 -0.27
N GLU A 90 11.44 9.09 -1.32
CA GLU A 90 11.53 8.27 -2.53
C GLU A 90 12.41 7.04 -2.27
N VAL A 91 11.78 5.91 -1.95
CA VAL A 91 12.46 4.66 -1.54
C VAL A 91 13.51 4.18 -2.55
N PRO A 92 13.30 4.27 -3.88
CA PRO A 92 14.34 3.88 -4.85
C PRO A 92 15.67 4.63 -4.69
N SER A 93 15.68 5.85 -4.14
CA SER A 93 16.90 6.65 -3.98
C SER A 93 17.98 5.94 -3.14
N PHE A 94 17.58 5.14 -2.14
CA PHE A 94 18.51 4.34 -1.33
C PHE A 94 19.25 3.26 -2.14
N GLY A 95 18.73 2.87 -3.30
CA GLY A 95 19.33 1.87 -4.18
C GLY A 95 20.23 2.45 -5.28
N GLU A 96 20.16 3.76 -5.57
CA GLU A 96 20.82 4.37 -6.73
C GLU A 96 22.34 4.47 -6.59
N THR A 97 22.83 4.71 -5.37
CA THR A 97 24.27 4.79 -5.06
C THR A 97 24.93 3.43 -4.91
N GLY A 98 24.16 2.33 -5.01
CA GLY A 98 24.59 1.00 -4.62
C GLY A 98 24.75 0.86 -3.10
N CYS A 99 25.09 -0.34 -2.66
CA CYS A 99 25.24 -0.65 -1.24
C CYS A 99 26.70 -0.40 -0.81
N ASN A 100 26.96 0.65 -0.03
CA ASN A 100 28.28 0.88 0.56
C ASN A 100 28.36 0.12 1.91
N PRO A 101 29.21 -0.92 2.06
CA PRO A 101 29.27 -1.67 3.30
C PRO A 101 29.75 -0.86 4.51
N ASN A 102 30.46 0.25 4.26
CA ASN A 102 30.98 1.15 5.30
C ASN A 102 30.03 2.31 5.60
N ASP A 103 28.97 2.43 4.81
CA ASP A 103 27.90 3.39 4.97
C ASP A 103 26.59 2.74 4.51
N PRO A 104 26.10 1.75 5.27
CA PRO A 104 24.94 0.93 4.89
C PRO A 104 23.64 1.73 4.84
N GLU A 105 23.71 2.94 5.38
CA GLU A 105 22.64 3.88 5.62
C GLU A 105 22.62 4.98 4.54
N GLY A 106 23.79 5.29 3.94
CA GLY A 106 23.98 6.26 2.87
C GLY A 106 24.08 7.69 3.40
N ASP A 107 24.35 8.64 2.49
CA ASP A 107 24.30 10.07 2.82
C ASP A 107 22.85 10.47 3.17
N TYR A 108 22.48 10.35 4.44
CA TYR A 108 21.23 10.88 4.95
C TYR A 108 21.24 12.41 4.89
N VAL A 109 20.36 12.97 4.07
CA VAL A 109 19.85 14.31 4.34
C VAL A 109 18.86 14.14 5.49
N GLU A 110 19.20 14.70 6.65
CA GLU A 110 18.39 14.66 7.88
C GLU A 110 17.05 15.39 7.64
N HIS A 111 16.11 14.73 6.98
CA HIS A 111 14.70 15.09 7.02
C HIS A 111 14.18 14.54 8.34
N GLY A 112 14.32 15.35 9.40
CA GLY A 112 14.02 14.98 10.79
C GLY A 112 12.74 14.14 10.90
N ILE A 113 12.93 12.87 11.20
CA ILE A 113 11.87 11.97 11.63
C ILE A 113 11.92 11.98 13.15
N PHE A 114 10.77 12.35 13.75
CA PHE A 114 10.45 12.62 15.16
C PHE A 114 10.57 14.07 15.64
#